data_AF-A0AA41S7A4-F1
#
_entry.id   AF-A0AA41S7A4-F1
#
_cell.length_a   1.000
_cell.length_b   1.000
_cell.length_c   1.000
_cell.angle_alpha   90.00
_cell.angle_beta   90.00
_cell.angle_gamma   90.00
#
_symmetry.space_group_name_H-M   'P 1'
#
loop_
_entity.id
_entity.type
_entity.pdbx_description
1 polymer ?
#
loop_
_entity_poly.entity_id
_entity_poly.type
_entity_poly.pdbx_seq_one_letter_code
_entity_poly.pdbx_strand_id
1 'polypeptide(L)'
;MAITTRFLLGCLNGVLGPIKAYAGEVCREEYQALALSLVSTAWGVGLVIGPALGGFLAQPAEKYPSLFPGGSLLAIFPYFLPCLCISAYSAAVILACFWMP
;
A
#
# COMPACT_ATOMS: atom_id res chain seq x y z
N MET A 1 -10.08 -21.42 4.77
CA MET A 1 -9.51 -20.10 5.11
C MET A 1 -9.15 -19.25 3.89
N ALA A 2 -8.47 -19.77 2.86
CA ALA A 2 -8.05 -18.94 1.72
C ALA A 2 -9.21 -18.34 0.88
N ILE A 3 -10.29 -19.09 0.68
CA ILE A 3 -11.45 -18.61 -0.11
C ILE A 3 -12.19 -17.50 0.65
N THR A 4 -12.42 -17.66 1.95
CA THR A 4 -13.10 -16.65 2.76
C THR A 4 -12.28 -15.36 2.87
N THR A 5 -10.96 -15.43 3.03
CA THR A 5 -10.11 -14.23 3.06
C THR A 5 -10.00 -13.55 1.70
N ARG A 6 -9.95 -14.30 0.60
CA ARG A 6 -9.99 -13.71 -0.76
C ARG A 6 -11.34 -13.09 -1.08
N PHE A 7 -12.44 -13.71 -0.65
CA PHE A 7 -13.78 -13.17 -0.80
C PHE A 7 -13.94 -11.85 -0.03
N LEU A 8 -13.56 -11.82 1.25
CA LEU A 8 -13.60 -10.60 2.06
C LEU A 8 -12.69 -9.50 1.50
N LEU A 9 -11.49 -9.86 1.05
CA LEU A 9 -10.59 -8.91 0.38
C LEU A 9 -11.23 -8.33 -0.88
N GLY A 10 -11.90 -9.15 -1.69
CA GLY A 10 -12.62 -8.70 -2.89
C GLY A 10 -13.78 -7.76 -2.55
N CYS A 11 -14.61 -8.12 -1.56
CA CYS A 11 -15.73 -7.28 -1.12
C CYS A 11 -15.28 -5.91 -0.59
N LEU A 12 -14.11 -5.84 0.03
CA LEU A 12 -13.55 -4.60 0.59
C LEU A 12 -12.72 -3.80 -0.43
N ASN A 13 -12.42 -4.35 -1.61
CA ASN A 13 -11.57 -3.72 -2.63
C ASN A 13 -12.37 -2.95 -3.70
N GLY A 14 -13.39 -2.20 -3.26
CA GLY A 14 -14.25 -1.39 -4.13
C GLY A 14 -13.75 0.05 -4.36
N VAL A 15 -12.55 0.39 -3.89
CA VAL A 15 -12.10 1.79 -3.77
C VAL A 15 -11.78 2.46 -5.12
N LEU A 16 -11.46 1.69 -6.15
CA LEU A 16 -11.05 2.22 -7.46
C LEU A 16 -12.17 2.98 -8.20
N GLY A 17 -13.43 2.57 -8.04
CA GLY A 17 -14.57 3.25 -8.65
C GLY A 17 -14.79 4.66 -8.09
N PRO A 18 -14.95 4.81 -6.77
CA PRO A 18 -15.07 6.10 -6.10
C PRO A 18 -13.89 7.04 -6.38
N ILE A 19 -12.64 6.55 -6.37
CA ILE A 19 -11.47 7.39 -6.66
C ILE A 19 -11.56 8.00 -8.06
N LYS A 20 -11.95 7.20 -9.07
CA LYS A 20 -12.09 7.69 -10.45
C LYS A 20 -13.25 8.65 -10.61
N ALA A 21 -14.38 8.40 -9.94
CA ALA A 21 -15.52 9.30 -9.93
C ALA A 21 -15.15 10.65 -9.31
N TYR A 22 -14.52 10.64 -8.14
CA TYR A 22 -14.06 11.84 -7.45
C TYR A 22 -13.04 12.64 -8.28
N ALA A 23 -12.08 11.96 -8.91
CA ALA A 23 -11.12 12.61 -9.81
C ALA A 23 -11.82 13.28 -11.02
N GLY A 24 -12.91 12.70 -11.53
CA GLY A 24 -13.72 13.28 -12.59
C GLY A 24 -14.55 14.48 -12.14
N GLU A 25 -15.04 14.49 -10.89
CA GLU A 25 -15.84 15.58 -10.32
C GLU A 25 -14.99 16.80 -9.92
N VAL A 26 -13.77 16.58 -9.42
CA VAL A 26 -12.86 17.66 -9.01
C VAL A 26 -12.21 18.35 -10.22
N CYS A 27 -12.00 17.63 -11.32
CA CYS A 27 -11.36 18.17 -12.51
C CYS A 27 -12.35 18.69 -13.54
N ARG A 28 -12.01 19.81 -14.19
CA ARG A 28 -12.77 20.33 -15.35
C ARG A 28 -12.72 19.33 -16.50
N GLU A 29 -13.73 19.32 -17.37
CA GLU A 29 -13.85 18.36 -18.49
C GLU A 29 -12.58 18.25 -19.35
N GLU A 30 -11.89 19.36 -19.58
CA GLU A 30 -10.62 19.42 -20.33
C GLU A 30 -9.48 18.61 -19.68
N TYR A 31 -9.48 18.45 -18.35
CA TYR A 31 -8.43 17.77 -17.59
C TYR A 31 -8.86 16.40 -17.02
N GLN A 32 -10.09 15.95 -17.25
CA GLN A 32 -10.58 14.66 -16.74
C GLN A 32 -9.74 13.48 -17.26
N ALA A 33 -9.31 13.51 -18.52
CA ALA A 33 -8.44 12.49 -19.09
C ALA A 33 -7.11 12.41 -18.31
N LEU A 34 -6.51 13.57 -17.98
CA LEU A 34 -5.27 13.64 -17.21
C LEU A 34 -5.47 13.10 -15.78
N ALA A 35 -6.59 13.45 -15.14
CA ALA A 35 -6.92 12.99 -13.79
C ALA A 35 -7.10 11.46 -13.73
N LEU A 36 -7.81 10.88 -14.70
CA LEU A 36 -7.99 9.43 -14.81
C LEU A 36 -6.67 8.70 -15.12
N SER A 37 -5.81 9.30 -15.94
CA SER A 37 -4.46 8.79 -16.18
C SER A 37 -3.62 8.79 -14.90
N LEU A 38 -3.65 9.87 -14.11
CA LEU A 38 -2.94 9.94 -12.82
C LEU A 38 -3.38 8.86 -11.84
N VAL A 39 -4.68 8.63 -11.69
CA VAL A 39 -5.22 7.55 -10.85
C VAL A 39 -4.69 6.19 -11.30
N SER A 40 -4.65 5.95 -12.61
CA SER A 40 -4.17 4.69 -13.18
C SER A 40 -2.66 4.52 -13.02
N THR A 41 -1.88 5.59 -13.19
CA THR A 41 -0.42 5.60 -12.97
C THR A 41 -0.09 5.36 -11.49
N ALA A 42 -0.79 6.02 -10.56
CA ALA A 42 -0.59 5.83 -9.12
C ALA A 42 -0.83 4.37 -8.70
N TRP A 43 -1.88 3.74 -9.24
CA TRP A 43 -2.14 2.31 -9.02
C TRP A 43 -1.00 1.42 -9.55
N GLY A 44 -0.51 1.68 -10.76
CA GLY A 44 0.61 0.96 -11.34
C GLY A 44 1.89 1.07 -10.51
N VAL A 45 2.21 2.27 -10.03
CA VAL A 45 3.35 2.50 -9.14
C VAL A 45 3.19 1.74 -7.83
N GLY A 46 1.99 1.73 -7.23
CA GLY A 46 1.68 0.95 -6.03
C GLY A 46 1.89 -0.56 -6.22
N LEU A 47 1.51 -1.09 -7.39
CA LEU A 47 1.72 -2.51 -7.73
C LEU A 47 3.20 -2.89 -7.90
N VAL A 48 4.09 -1.95 -8.21
CA VAL A 48 5.53 -2.21 -8.31
C VAL A 48 6.20 -2.04 -6.94
N ILE A 49 5.95 -0.91 -6.27
CA ILE A 49 6.62 -0.57 -5.00
C ILE A 49 6.14 -1.48 -3.87
N GLY A 50 4.85 -1.83 -3.82
CA GLY A 50 4.27 -2.65 -2.76
C GLY A 50 4.93 -4.02 -2.60
N PRO A 51 4.99 -4.86 -3.65
CA PRO A 51 5.68 -6.15 -3.61
C PRO A 51 7.19 -6.02 -3.42
N ALA A 52 7.82 -4.97 -3.97
CA ALA A 52 9.26 -4.75 -3.79
C ALA A 52 9.61 -4.48 -2.32
N LEU A 53 8.89 -3.58 -1.65
CA LEU A 53 9.06 -3.32 -0.22
C LEU A 53 8.64 -4.53 0.62
N GLY A 54 7.50 -5.14 0.33
CA GLY A 54 7.01 -6.31 1.06
C GLY A 54 7.99 -7.49 0.98
N GLY A 55 8.56 -7.76 -0.19
CA GLY A 55 9.56 -8.82 -0.39
C GLY A 55 10.91 -8.49 0.23
N PHE A 56 11.36 -7.22 0.18
CA PHE A 56 12.60 -6.81 0.82
C PHE A 56 12.53 -6.94 2.34
N LEU A 57 11.38 -6.65 2.95
CA LEU A 57 11.16 -6.69 4.39
C LEU A 57 10.67 -8.06 4.92
N ALA A 58 10.27 -9.01 4.06
CA ALA A 58 9.74 -10.31 4.49
C ALA A 58 10.81 -11.31 5.00
N GLN A 59 12.09 -11.11 4.68
CA GLN A 59 13.21 -11.93 5.18
C GLN A 59 14.32 -11.06 5.78
N PRO A 60 14.07 -10.37 6.91
CA PRO A 60 15.09 -9.54 7.55
C PRO A 60 16.20 -10.41 8.18
N ALA A 61 15.87 -11.63 8.62
CA ALA A 61 16.77 -12.53 9.34
C ALA A 61 17.84 -13.21 8.45
N GLU A 62 17.58 -13.44 7.16
CA GLU A 62 18.59 -14.00 6.23
C GLU A 62 19.46 -12.92 5.58
N LYS A 63 18.91 -11.71 5.35
CA LYS A 63 19.62 -10.63 4.62
C LYS A 63 20.53 -9.75 5.48
N TYR A 64 20.27 -9.62 6.79
CA TYR A 64 21.03 -8.73 7.67
C TYR A 64 21.46 -9.42 8.98
N PRO A 65 22.39 -10.39 8.93
CA PRO A 65 22.88 -11.10 10.12
C PRO A 65 23.66 -10.20 11.10
N SER A 66 24.14 -9.03 10.66
CA SER A 66 24.87 -8.06 11.50
C SER A 66 23.98 -7.09 12.27
N LEU A 67 22.73 -6.85 11.83
CA LEU A 67 21.78 -5.94 12.49
C LEU A 67 20.74 -6.69 13.34
N PHE A 68 20.47 -7.95 13.04
CA PHE A 68 19.49 -8.78 13.76
C PHE A 68 20.08 -10.15 14.11
N PRO A 69 20.68 -10.32 15.31
CA PRO A 69 21.18 -11.62 15.74
C PRO A 69 20.01 -12.61 15.95
N GLY A 70 20.28 -13.89 15.67
CA GLY A 70 19.33 -15.01 15.83
C GLY A 70 18.85 -15.14 17.26
N GLY A 71 17.70 -14.53 17.56
CA GLY A 71 17.12 -14.41 18.90
C GLY A 71 16.24 -13.16 19.10
N SER A 72 16.28 -12.19 18.18
CA SER A 72 15.43 -10.98 18.24
C SER A 72 13.98 -11.26 17.83
N LEU A 73 13.02 -10.52 18.40
CA LEU A 73 11.57 -10.59 18.08
C LEU A 73 11.24 -10.57 16.57
N LEU A 74 12.10 -9.92 15.78
CA LEU A 74 12.00 -9.81 14.32
C LEU A 74 12.40 -11.09 13.55
N ALA A 75 13.12 -12.00 14.19
CA ALA A 75 13.40 -13.34 13.66
C ALA A 75 12.25 -14.33 13.92
N ILE A 76 11.50 -14.13 15.02
CA ILE A 76 10.28 -14.92 15.33
C ILE A 76 9.06 -14.41 14.55
N PHE A 77 8.94 -13.09 14.32
CA PHE A 77 7.83 -12.48 13.58
C PHE A 77 8.31 -11.75 12.30
N PRO A 78 8.66 -12.48 11.23
CA PRO A 78 9.17 -11.89 9.99
C PRO A 78 8.18 -10.94 9.29
N TYR A 79 6.88 -11.09 9.56
CA TYR A 79 5.83 -10.24 8.98
C TYR A 79 5.52 -8.98 9.80
N PHE A 80 6.05 -8.83 11.01
CA PHE A 80 5.77 -7.65 11.84
C PHE A 80 6.39 -6.38 11.27
N LEU A 81 7.62 -6.46 10.76
CA LEU A 81 8.35 -5.34 10.17
C LEU A 81 7.68 -4.75 8.91
N PRO A 82 7.33 -5.54 7.87
CA PRO A 82 6.64 -5.00 6.70
C PRO A 82 5.27 -4.41 7.07
N CYS A 83 4.53 -5.03 7.99
CA CYS A 83 3.25 -4.49 8.45
C CYS A 83 3.39 -3.13 9.16
N LEU A 84 4.42 -2.95 9.99
CA LEU A 84 4.68 -1.67 10.67
C LEU A 84 5.03 -0.56 9.67
N CYS A 85 5.91 -0.86 8.70
CA CYS A 85 6.29 0.12 7.68
C CYS A 85 5.11 0.54 6.80
N ILE A 86 4.28 -0.42 6.37
CA ILE A 86 3.07 -0.12 5.58
C ILE A 86 2.05 0.67 6.40
N SER A 87 1.89 0.34 7.69
CA SER A 87 1.00 1.09 8.59
C SER A 87 1.47 2.52 8.80
N ALA A 88 2.77 2.74 9.03
CA ALA A 88 3.34 4.08 9.16
C ALA A 88 3.19 4.91 7.88
N TYR A 89 3.44 4.29 6.71
CA TYR A 89 3.21 4.92 5.42
C TYR A 89 1.74 5.32 5.25
N SER A 90 0.81 4.41 5.56
CA SER A 90 -0.63 4.69 5.49
C SER A 90 -1.05 5.81 6.44
N ALA A 91 -0.50 5.87 7.65
CA ALA A 91 -0.78 6.95 8.60
C ALA A 91 -0.27 8.31 8.10
N ALA A 92 0.93 8.34 7.51
CA ALA A 92 1.47 9.56 6.90
C ALA A 92 0.60 10.07 5.73
N VAL A 93 0.11 9.16 4.88
CA VAL A 93 -0.81 9.51 3.79
C VAL A 93 -2.11 10.09 4.34
N ILE A 94 -2.70 9.48 5.38
CA ILE A 94 -3.92 9.99 6.01
C ILE A 94 -3.69 11.41 6.55
N LEU A 95 -2.58 11.65 7.26
CA LEU A 95 -2.21 12.98 7.76
C LEU A 95 -2.05 13.99 6.62
N ALA A 96 -1.43 13.59 5.51
CA ALA A 96 -1.29 14.45 4.33
C ALA A 96 -2.65 14.76 3.68
N CYS A 97 -3.56 13.78 3.59
CA CYS A 97 -4.91 13.98 3.08
C CYS A 97 -5.75 14.91 3.97
N PHE A 98 -5.61 14.83 5.30
CA PHE A 98 -6.25 15.78 6.22
C PHE A 98 -5.74 17.21 6.08
N TRP A 99 -4.51 17.37 5.57
CA TRP A 99 -3.87 18.68 5.43
C TRP A 99 -4.12 19.35 4.07
N MET A 100 -4.58 18.59 3.08
CA MET A 100 -5.05 19.16 1.81
C MET A 100 -6.51 19.65 1.99
N PRO A 101 -6.81 20.92 1.64
CA PRO A 101 -8.15 21.48 1.72
C PRO A 101 -9.13 20.87 0.72
#